data_AF-A0A2D4HB95-F1
#
_entry.id   AF-A0A2D4HB95-F1
#
_cell.length_a   1.000
_cell.length_b   1.000
_cell.length_c   1.000
_cell.angle_alpha   90.00
_cell.angle_beta   90.00
_cell.angle_gamma   90.00
#
_symmetry.space_group_name_H-M   'P 1'
#
loop_
_entity.id
_entity.type
_entity.pdbx_description
1 polymer ?
#
loop_
_entity_poly.entity_id
_entity_poly.type
_entity_poly.pdbx_seq_one_letter_code
_entity_poly.pdbx_strand_id
1 'polypeptide(L)'
;DIVGVVFQDEVSYRLRFHLYNMVSPNQHIGVIDYCFDFSSVYCQNPKYWYGGFISLQSSIDSALIERITNHSVWEEMQSMNGIRMRSSSIMQGNELENSLLVGLLSLCFSPFMYFLALTLSREKR
;
A
#
# COMPACT_ATOMS: atom_id res chain seq x y z
N ASP A 1 5.49 20.86 -6.01
CA ASP A 1 4.02 20.91 -5.96
C ASP A 1 3.54 21.50 -4.65
N ILE A 2 2.42 22.22 -4.68
CA ILE A 2 1.78 22.79 -3.50
C ILE A 2 0.54 21.92 -3.20
N VAL A 3 0.46 21.41 -1.97
CA VAL A 3 -0.72 20.68 -1.48
C VAL A 3 -1.49 21.62 -0.56
N GLY A 4 -2.76 21.87 -0.90
CA GLY A 4 -3.65 22.63 -0.03
C GLY A 4 -4.32 21.71 0.98
N VAL A 5 -4.39 22.13 2.24
CA VAL A 5 -5.12 21.42 3.30
C VAL A 5 -6.29 22.28 3.76
N VAL A 6 -7.50 21.73 3.71
CA VAL A 6 -8.73 22.41 4.14
C VAL A 6 -9.35 21.61 5.27
N PHE A 7 -9.25 22.12 6.50
CA PHE A 7 -9.90 21.52 7.66
C PHE A 7 -11.42 21.72 7.57
N GLN A 8 -12.19 20.66 7.82
CA GLN A 8 -13.65 20.72 7.83
C GLN A 8 -14.17 20.80 9.27
N ASP A 9 -13.63 19.97 10.15
CA ASP A 9 -13.96 19.93 11.58
C ASP A 9 -12.67 20.00 12.43
N GLU A 10 -12.78 19.67 13.72
CA GLU A 10 -11.63 19.62 14.63
C GLU A 10 -10.62 18.52 14.26
N VAL A 11 -11.09 17.40 13.71
CA VAL A 11 -10.25 16.21 13.37
C VAL A 11 -10.30 15.84 11.89
N SER A 12 -11.13 16.50 11.08
CA SER A 12 -11.35 16.15 9.68
C SER A 12 -10.75 17.21 8.75
N TYR A 13 -10.12 16.77 7.67
CA TYR A 13 -9.54 17.64 6.65
C TYR A 13 -9.64 17.04 5.25
N ARG A 14 -9.56 17.89 4.23
CA ARG A 14 -9.48 17.51 2.82
C ARG A 14 -8.23 18.06 2.19
N LEU A 15 -7.54 17.20 1.44
CA LEU A 15 -6.37 17.58 0.65
C LEU A 15 -6.81 18.05 -0.74
N ARG A 16 -6.19 19.12 -1.23
CA ARG A 16 -6.34 19.66 -2.58
C ARG A 16 -5.00 19.57 -3.27
N PHE A 17 -4.95 18.81 -4.36
CA PHE A 17 -3.78 18.68 -5.21
C PHE A 17 -3.98 19.51 -6.48
N HIS A 18 -2.89 20.01 -7.05
CA HIS A 18 -2.94 20.60 -8.38
C HIS A 18 -3.34 19.52 -9.40
N LEU A 19 -4.21 19.88 -10.36
CA LEU A 19 -4.70 18.96 -11.39
C LEU A 19 -3.51 18.26 -12.07
N TYR A 20 -3.65 16.95 -12.32
CA TYR A 20 -2.69 16.00 -12.93
C TYR A 20 -1.78 15.17 -12.00
N ASN A 21 -1.68 15.46 -10.70
CA ASN A 21 -0.85 14.64 -9.81
C ASN A 21 -1.71 13.66 -9.00
N MET A 22 -2.02 12.51 -9.60
CA MET A 22 -2.48 11.34 -8.84
C MET A 22 -1.35 10.93 -7.90
N VAL A 23 -1.48 11.23 -6.61
CA VAL A 23 -0.50 10.84 -5.61
C VAL A 23 -0.63 9.34 -5.38
N SER A 24 0.27 8.58 -5.98
CA SER A 24 0.51 7.19 -5.58
C SER A 24 1.04 7.21 -4.14
N PRO A 25 0.45 6.45 -3.20
CA PRO A 25 -0.46 5.34 -3.43
C PRO A 25 -1.94 5.75 -3.29
N ASN A 26 -2.76 5.36 -4.28
CA ASN A 26 -4.21 5.35 -4.13
C ASN A 26 -4.61 4.04 -3.44
N GLN A 27 -5.76 3.98 -2.75
CA GLN A 27 -6.27 2.76 -2.12
C GLN A 27 -6.44 1.60 -3.13
N HIS A 28 -6.53 1.92 -4.42
CA HIS A 28 -6.57 0.98 -5.55
C HIS A 28 -5.24 0.85 -6.32
N ILE A 29 -4.29 1.75 -6.06
CA ILE A 29 -2.96 1.78 -6.69
C ILE A 29 -1.94 1.92 -5.56
N GLY A 30 -1.94 0.93 -4.66
CA GLY A 30 -0.77 0.67 -3.86
C GLY A 30 0.20 -0.06 -4.78
N VAL A 31 1.10 0.67 -5.45
CA VAL A 31 2.31 0.03 -5.97
C VAL A 31 3.11 -0.39 -4.74
N ILE A 32 2.74 -1.52 -4.16
CA ILE A 32 3.53 -2.24 -3.17
C ILE A 32 4.60 -2.95 -4.01
N ASP A 33 5.58 -2.18 -4.45
CA ASP A 33 6.69 -2.73 -5.21
C ASP A 33 7.51 -3.64 -4.30
N TYR A 34 7.89 -4.80 -4.83
CA TYR A 34 8.59 -5.85 -4.12
C TYR A 34 10.07 -5.51 -3.98
N CYS A 35 10.52 -5.32 -2.75
CA CYS A 35 11.92 -5.05 -2.47
C CYS A 35 12.54 -6.23 -1.72
N PHE A 36 13.48 -6.90 -2.38
CA PHE A 36 14.26 -8.00 -1.78
C PHE A 36 15.31 -7.50 -0.79
N ASP A 37 15.86 -6.30 -1.03
CA ASP A 37 16.81 -5.62 -0.15
C ASP A 37 16.29 -4.21 0.14
N PHE A 38 16.20 -3.84 1.42
CA PHE A 38 15.71 -2.52 1.86
C PHE A 38 16.74 -1.40 1.64
N SER A 39 17.90 -1.72 1.05
CA SER A 39 18.86 -0.75 0.55
C SER A 39 18.19 0.21 -0.46
N SER A 40 18.45 1.51 -0.29
CA SER A 40 17.90 2.59 -1.13
C SER A 40 18.27 2.47 -2.61
N VAL A 41 19.30 1.69 -2.94
CA VAL A 41 19.74 1.42 -4.31
C VAL A 41 18.77 0.48 -5.04
N TYR A 42 18.22 -0.51 -4.34
CA TYR A 42 17.38 -1.57 -4.93
C TYR A 42 15.89 -1.37 -4.65
N CYS A 43 15.55 -0.56 -3.64
CA CYS A 43 14.19 -0.31 -3.23
C CYS A 43 13.87 1.19 -3.23
N GLN A 44 13.34 1.68 -4.35
CA GLN A 44 12.77 3.02 -4.43
C GLN A 44 11.42 3.14 -3.72
N ASN A 45 10.91 2.03 -3.17
CA ASN A 45 9.61 1.97 -2.54
C ASN A 45 9.70 2.15 -1.01
N PRO A 46 8.81 2.96 -0.42
CA PRO A 46 7.74 3.70 -1.08
C PRO A 46 8.25 5.02 -1.71
N LYS A 47 7.95 5.26 -2.99
CA LYS A 47 8.37 6.51 -3.67
C LYS A 47 7.81 7.77 -2.99
N TYR A 48 6.61 7.69 -2.40
CA TYR A 48 6.00 8.79 -1.66
C TYR A 48 6.81 9.21 -0.44
N TRP A 49 7.53 8.27 0.21
CA TRP A 49 8.33 8.55 1.40
C TRP A 49 9.42 9.59 1.10
N TYR A 50 10.10 9.42 -0.04
CA TYR A 50 11.13 10.33 -0.53
C TYR A 50 10.55 11.55 -1.27
N GLY A 51 9.27 11.51 -1.65
CA GLY A 51 8.56 12.58 -2.34
C GLY A 51 8.01 13.69 -1.44
N GLY A 52 8.39 13.74 -0.16
CA GLY A 52 7.95 14.77 0.78
C GLY A 52 6.69 14.42 1.58
N PHE A 53 6.29 13.14 1.60
CA PHE A 53 5.17 12.67 2.43
C PHE A 53 5.36 13.00 3.91
N ILE A 54 6.59 12.83 4.43
CA ILE A 54 6.88 13.11 5.84
C ILE A 54 6.70 14.59 6.15
N SER A 55 7.20 15.48 5.29
CA SER A 55 7.03 16.92 5.48
C SER A 55 5.55 17.34 5.47
N LEU A 56 4.76 16.76 4.55
CA LEU A 56 3.31 17.01 4.50
C LEU A 56 2.61 16.48 5.75
N GLN A 57 2.90 15.25 6.17
CA GLN A 57 2.30 14.64 7.35
C GLN A 57 2.65 15.41 8.63
N SER A 58 3.92 15.77 8.84
CA SER A 58 4.35 16.59 9.97
C SER A 58 3.66 17.95 10.00
N SER A 59 3.42 18.58 8.83
CA SER A 59 2.72 19.88 8.76
C SER A 59 1.23 19.77 9.09
N ILE A 60 0.58 18.67 8.72
CA ILE A 60 -0.83 18.43 9.05
C ILE A 60 -0.96 18.11 10.53
N ASP A 61 -0.11 17.22 11.04
CA ASP A 61 -0.16 16.76 12.42
C ASP A 61 0.19 17.90 13.39
N SER A 62 1.17 18.78 13.05
CA SER A 62 1.48 19.96 13.86
C SER A 62 0.30 20.92 13.94
N ALA A 63 -0.33 21.22 12.79
CA ALA A 63 -1.47 22.11 12.72
C ALA A 63 -2.70 21.54 13.47
N LEU A 64 -2.88 20.22 13.43
CA LEU A 64 -3.95 19.54 14.15
C LEU A 64 -3.74 19.60 15.67
N ILE A 65 -2.52 19.28 16.13
CA ILE A 65 -2.16 19.35 17.55
C ILE A 65 -2.30 20.79 18.04
N GLU A 66 -1.76 21.76 17.32
CA GLU A 66 -1.86 23.18 17.68
C GLU A 66 -3.32 23.63 17.80
N ARG A 67 -4.18 23.19 16.89
CA ARG A 67 -5.60 23.53 16.93
C ARG A 67 -6.35 22.92 18.11
N ILE A 68 -6.07 21.65 18.44
CA ILE A 68 -6.77 20.91 19.52
C ILE A 68 -6.25 21.33 20.90
N THR A 69 -4.93 21.52 21.02
CA THR A 69 -4.26 21.75 22.32
C THR A 69 -3.94 23.21 22.58
N ASN A 70 -4.13 24.09 21.59
CA ASN A 70 -3.73 25.50 21.63
C ASN A 70 -2.22 25.69 21.93
N HIS A 71 -1.40 24.70 21.56
CA HIS A 71 0.05 24.68 21.78
C HIS A 71 0.76 24.29 20.48
N SER A 72 1.64 25.17 19.97
CA SER A 72 2.37 24.89 18.73
C SER A 72 3.50 23.89 18.97
N VAL A 73 3.54 22.85 18.14
CA VAL A 73 4.55 21.78 18.19
C VAL A 73 5.40 21.74 16.92
N TRP A 74 5.40 22.81 16.12
CA TRP A 74 6.08 22.86 14.83
C TRP A 74 7.60 22.67 14.95
N GLU A 75 8.24 23.36 15.90
CA GLU A 75 9.70 23.25 16.11
C GLU A 75 10.11 21.85 16.56
N GLU A 76 9.31 21.23 17.43
CA GLU A 76 9.52 19.86 17.89
C GLU A 76 9.40 18.87 16.73
N MET A 77 8.34 18.99 15.91
CA MET A 77 8.12 18.13 14.75
C MET A 77 9.17 18.28 13.66
N GLN A 78 9.73 19.49 13.45
CA GLN A 78 10.80 19.71 12.48
C GLN A 78 12.11 19.03 12.90
N SER A 79 12.35 18.92 14.21
CA SER A 79 13.54 18.25 14.76
C SER A 79 13.45 16.72 14.74
N MET A 80 12.24 16.17 14.59
CA MET A 80 12.00 14.73 14.57
C MET A 80 12.36 14.12 13.22
N ASN A 81 13.26 13.15 13.22
CA ASN A 81 13.49 12.31 12.04
C ASN A 81 12.34 11.31 11.88
N GLY A 82 11.69 11.35 10.70
CA GLY A 82 10.74 10.32 10.32
C GLY A 82 11.42 8.95 10.25
N ILE A 83 11.04 8.04 11.14
CA ILE A 83 11.47 6.65 11.07
C ILE A 83 10.48 5.90 10.19
N ARG A 84 10.97 5.32 9.10
CA ARG A 84 10.18 4.41 8.28
C ARG A 84 9.94 3.14 9.08
N MET A 85 8.71 2.90 9.51
CA MET A 85 8.36 1.59 10.07
C MET A 85 8.66 0.52 9.02
N ARG A 86 9.29 -0.58 9.46
CA ARG A 86 9.54 -1.72 8.59
C ARG A 86 8.17 -2.17 8.07
N SER A 87 7.93 -1.97 6.77
CA SER A 87 6.79 -2.59 6.12
C SER A 87 6.90 -4.08 6.41
N SER A 88 5.79 -4.71 6.84
CA SER A 88 5.74 -6.16 6.93
C SER A 88 6.38 -6.67 5.64
N SER A 89 7.37 -7.54 5.76
CA SER A 89 7.92 -8.24 4.62
C SER A 89 6.76 -9.01 4.02
N ILE A 90 6.04 -8.36 3.10
CA ILE A 90 5.16 -9.00 2.15
C ILE A 90 6.13 -9.73 1.25
N MET A 91 6.61 -10.86 1.77
CA MET A 91 7.29 -11.88 1.02
C MET A 91 6.18 -12.53 0.21
N GLN A 92 5.79 -11.86 -0.88
CA GLN A 92 4.88 -12.46 -1.84
C GLN A 92 5.75 -13.41 -2.66
N GLY A 93 5.55 -14.71 -2.45
CA GLY A 93 5.99 -15.70 -3.44
C GLY A 93 5.46 -15.25 -4.79
N ASN A 94 6.36 -15.18 -5.77
CA ASN A 94 6.14 -14.69 -7.13
C ASN A 94 4.70 -14.99 -7.58
N GLU A 95 3.84 -13.97 -7.66
CA GLU A 95 2.43 -14.18 -8.03
C GLU A 95 2.28 -14.89 -9.37
N LEU A 96 3.24 -14.69 -10.26
CA LEU A 96 3.35 -15.35 -11.54
C LEU A 96 3.67 -16.84 -11.39
N GLU A 97 4.60 -17.23 -10.51
CA GLU A 97 4.88 -18.64 -10.22
C GLU A 97 3.71 -19.30 -9.48
N ASN A 98 3.07 -18.60 -8.55
CA ASN A 98 1.89 -19.10 -7.85
C ASN A 98 0.71 -19.30 -8.79
N SER A 99 0.46 -18.35 -9.71
CA SER A 99 -0.59 -18.48 -10.72
C SER A 99 -0.30 -19.60 -11.71
N LEU A 100 0.96 -19.76 -12.13
CA LEU A 100 1.40 -20.87 -12.98
C LEU A 100 1.27 -22.21 -12.26
N LEU A 101 1.65 -22.29 -10.98
CA LEU A 101 1.51 -23.51 -10.16
C LEU A 101 0.03 -23.87 -9.99
N VAL A 102 -0.83 -22.92 -9.66
CA VAL A 102 -2.28 -23.15 -9.54
C VAL A 102 -2.87 -23.60 -10.88
N GLY A 103 -2.45 -22.99 -11.99
CA GLY A 103 -2.86 -23.41 -13.34
C GLY A 103 -2.40 -24.83 -13.70
N LEU A 104 -1.13 -25.15 -13.44
CA LEU A 104 -0.56 -26.49 -13.65
C LEU A 104 -1.26 -27.54 -12.79
N LEU A 105 -1.51 -27.25 -11.51
CA LEU A 105 -2.25 -28.14 -10.62
C LEU A 105 -3.68 -28.37 -11.14
N SER A 106 -4.39 -27.32 -11.56
CA SER A 106 -5.74 -27.44 -12.13
C SER A 106 -5.78 -28.34 -13.37
N LEU A 107 -4.81 -28.18 -14.27
CA LEU A 107 -4.67 -29.05 -15.45
C LEU A 107 -4.37 -30.50 -15.08
N CYS A 108 -3.48 -30.74 -14.10
CA CYS A 108 -3.14 -32.07 -13.62
C CYS A 108 -4.33 -32.80 -12.94
N PHE A 109 -5.21 -32.07 -12.24
CA PHE A 109 -6.38 -32.65 -11.56
C PHE A 109 -7.59 -32.86 -12.49
N SER A 110 -7.61 -32.24 -13.66
CA SER A 110 -8.72 -32.32 -14.62
C SER A 110 -9.04 -33.75 -15.11
N PRO A 111 -8.05 -34.60 -15.47
CA PRO A 111 -8.31 -35.99 -15.88
C PRO A 111 -8.91 -36.83 -14.75
N PHE A 112 -8.44 -36.64 -13.51
CA PHE A 112 -8.94 -37.36 -12.35
C PHE A 112 -10.42 -37.04 -12.09
N MET A 113 -10.76 -35.75 -12.09
CA MET A 113 -12.15 -35.29 -11.93
C MET A 113 -13.05 -35.78 -13.06
N TYR A 114 -12.55 -35.85 -14.30
CA TYR A 114 -13.31 -36.38 -15.44
C TYR A 114 -13.65 -37.87 -15.27
N PHE A 115 -12.66 -38.70 -14.90
CA PHE A 115 -12.91 -40.12 -14.65
C PHE A 115 -13.86 -40.35 -13.47
N LEU A 116 -13.69 -39.60 -12.38
CA LEU A 116 -14.57 -39.65 -11.21
C LEU A 116 -16.04 -39.30 -11.57
N ALA A 117 -16.24 -38.26 -12.37
CA ALA A 117 -17.58 -37.87 -12.83
C ALA A 117 -18.22 -38.97 -13.71
N LEU A 118 -17.42 -39.63 -14.55
CA LEU A 118 -17.87 -40.69 -15.43
C LEU A 118 -18.24 -41.97 -14.67
N THR A 119 -17.48 -42.34 -13.64
CA THR A 119 -17.79 -43.51 -12.79
C THR A 119 -19.02 -43.27 -11.93
N LEU A 120 -19.16 -42.09 -11.31
CA LEU A 120 -20.36 -41.73 -10.54
C LEU A 120 -21.63 -41.70 -11.41
N SER A 121 -21.53 -41.19 -12.64
CA SER A 121 -22.66 -41.15 -13.57
C SER A 121 -23.08 -42.55 -14.04
N ARG A 122 -22.14 -43.51 -14.09
CA ARG A 122 -22.41 -44.91 -14.42
C ARG A 122 -22.97 -45.70 -13.25
N GLU A 123 -22.54 -45.40 -12.03
CA GLU A 123 -23.04 -46.05 -10.81
C GLU A 123 -24.46 -45.60 -10.44
N LYS A 124 -24.85 -44.38 -10.85
CA LYS A 124 -26.19 -43.82 -10.61
C LYS A 124 -27.25 -44.27 -11.64
N ARG A 125 -26.88 -45.05 -12.66
CA ARG A 125 -27.80 -45.63 -13.67
C ARG A 125 -28.01 -47.10 -13.41
#